data_AF-A0A530AMA1-F1
#
_entry.id   AF-A0A530AMA1-F1
#
_cell.length_a   1.000
_cell.length_b   1.000
_cell.length_c   1.000
_cell.angle_alpha   90.00
_cell.angle_beta   90.00
_cell.angle_gamma   90.00
#
_symmetry.space_group_name_H-M   'P 1'
#
loop_
_entity.id
_entity.type
_entity.pdbx_description
1 polymer ?
#
loop_
_entity_poly.entity_id
_entity_poly.type
_entity_poly.pdbx_seq_one_letter_code
_entity_poly.pdbx_strand_id
1 'polypeptide(L)'
;MTDREFEGVKEILRYLAPEGRLVTPDDRAGALFVAYCAEWFRRESNSTFLRWNDPAPDLFPAIPDSCKRDLADRGLRYWRRDLRRSESGREFLLSVALEGGFPVRILSSGARAWLRDYLRSIMRRAIASRVDTLQEILEIAEEERGRMRKSYQHADFVALCSELVERLLDLRRSAEAEGGAGNVRNS
;
A
#
# COMPACT_ATOMS: atom_id res chain seq x y z
N MET A 1 5.02 -10.05 -8.15
CA MET A 1 5.86 -11.05 -7.44
C MET A 1 4.99 -12.26 -7.15
N THR A 2 5.45 -13.46 -7.49
CA THR A 2 4.79 -14.74 -7.18
C THR A 2 5.13 -15.17 -5.74
N ASP A 3 4.43 -16.18 -5.20
CA ASP A 3 4.70 -16.70 -3.85
C ASP A 3 6.13 -17.24 -3.72
N ARG A 4 6.61 -17.92 -4.76
CA ARG A 4 7.98 -18.46 -4.80
C ARG A 4 9.03 -17.35 -4.81
N GLU A 5 8.79 -16.29 -5.56
CA GLU A 5 9.71 -15.13 -5.60
C GLU A 5 9.73 -14.42 -4.25
N PHE A 6 8.57 -14.27 -3.59
CA PHE A 6 8.46 -13.63 -2.29
C PHE A 6 9.27 -14.37 -1.21
N GLU A 7 9.07 -15.69 -1.10
CA GLU A 7 9.88 -16.51 -0.19
C GLU A 7 11.36 -16.53 -0.60
N GLY A 8 11.65 -16.57 -1.91
CA GLY A 8 13.02 -16.51 -2.41
C GLY A 8 13.76 -15.24 -2.00
N VAL A 9 13.11 -14.07 -2.08
CA VAL A 9 13.72 -12.80 -1.63
C VAL A 9 13.96 -12.81 -0.12
N LYS A 10 13.03 -13.38 0.66
CA LYS A 10 13.19 -13.53 2.12
C LYS A 10 14.43 -14.33 2.48
N GLU A 11 14.64 -15.47 1.81
CA GLU A 11 15.84 -16.29 1.99
C GLU A 11 17.12 -15.56 1.58
N ILE A 12 17.08 -14.80 0.48
CA ILE A 12 18.23 -13.97 0.07
C ILE A 12 18.54 -12.93 1.16
N LEU A 13 17.55 -12.23 1.71
CA LEU A 13 17.77 -11.27 2.79
C LEU A 13 18.40 -11.93 4.02
N ARG A 14 17.97 -13.14 4.39
CA ARG A 14 18.59 -13.92 5.47
C ARG A 14 20.04 -14.28 5.18
N TYR A 15 20.37 -14.61 3.93
CA TYR A 15 21.74 -14.86 3.50
C TYR A 15 22.62 -13.60 3.54
N LEU A 16 22.08 -12.44 3.16
CA LEU A 16 22.80 -11.16 3.18
C LEU A 16 23.09 -10.63 4.59
N ALA A 17 22.31 -11.06 5.58
CA ALA A 17 22.43 -10.62 6.96
C ALA A 17 23.80 -10.98 7.61
N PRO A 18 24.25 -12.24 7.62
CA PRO A 18 25.56 -12.62 8.15
C PRO A 18 26.73 -12.05 7.32
N GLU A 19 26.53 -11.73 6.04
CA GLU A 19 27.52 -11.03 5.22
C GLU A 19 27.69 -9.54 5.62
N GLY A 20 26.88 -9.04 6.56
CA GLY A 20 26.90 -7.64 6.98
C GLY A 20 26.28 -6.68 5.97
N ARG A 21 25.73 -7.18 4.85
CA ARG A 21 25.18 -6.37 3.76
C ARG A 21 23.83 -5.72 4.07
N LEU A 22 23.22 -6.09 5.20
CA LEU A 22 22.06 -5.37 5.74
C LEU A 22 22.46 -4.28 6.75
N VAL A 23 23.68 -4.31 7.27
CA VAL A 23 24.22 -3.31 8.21
C VAL A 23 25.08 -2.28 7.47
N THR A 24 25.80 -2.70 6.44
CA THR A 24 26.53 -1.85 5.49
C THR A 24 25.90 -2.05 4.09
N PRO A 25 24.77 -1.37 3.81
CA PRO A 25 23.97 -1.69 2.66
C PRO A 25 24.54 -1.17 1.34
N ASP A 26 24.43 -2.01 0.32
CA ASP A 26 24.60 -1.64 -1.08
C ASP A 26 23.24 -1.49 -1.78
N ASP A 27 23.26 -0.99 -3.01
CA ASP A 27 22.03 -0.68 -3.74
C ASP A 27 21.20 -1.92 -4.08
N ARG A 28 21.83 -3.09 -4.24
CA ARG A 28 21.12 -4.36 -4.51
C ARG A 28 20.43 -4.87 -3.26
N ALA A 29 21.10 -4.80 -2.11
CA ALA A 29 20.51 -5.12 -0.81
C ALA A 29 19.31 -4.20 -0.52
N GLY A 30 19.46 -2.89 -0.81
CA GLY A 30 18.35 -1.93 -0.72
C GLY A 30 17.18 -2.28 -1.65
N ALA A 31 17.46 -2.62 -2.92
CA ALA A 31 16.44 -2.98 -3.89
C ALA A 31 15.61 -4.20 -3.45
N LEU A 32 16.28 -5.25 -2.96
CA LEU A 32 15.65 -6.46 -2.43
C LEU A 32 14.86 -6.17 -1.15
N PHE A 33 15.43 -5.36 -0.25
CA PHE A 33 14.76 -4.96 0.99
C PHE A 33 13.44 -4.22 0.71
N VAL A 34 13.45 -3.24 -0.19
CA VAL A 34 12.23 -2.49 -0.57
C VAL A 34 11.21 -3.40 -1.24
N ALA A 35 11.63 -4.23 -2.20
CA ALA A 35 10.74 -5.14 -2.91
C ALA A 35 10.06 -6.14 -1.95
N TYR A 36 10.83 -6.71 -1.02
CA TYR A 36 10.31 -7.61 0.01
C TYR A 36 9.34 -6.91 0.95
N CYS A 37 9.74 -5.77 1.53
CA CYS A 37 8.90 -5.05 2.49
C CYS A 37 7.60 -4.56 1.86
N ALA A 38 7.65 -4.00 0.65
CA ALA A 38 6.47 -3.57 -0.09
C ALA A 38 5.50 -4.74 -0.31
N GLU A 39 6.01 -5.88 -0.75
CA GLU A 39 5.20 -7.08 -0.98
C GLU A 39 4.62 -7.65 0.33
N TRP A 40 5.40 -7.64 1.41
CA TRP A 40 4.92 -8.04 2.73
C TRP A 40 3.78 -7.12 3.21
N PHE A 41 3.92 -5.79 3.05
CA PHE A 41 2.85 -4.85 3.40
C PHE A 41 1.58 -5.11 2.61
N ARG A 42 1.69 -5.42 1.32
CA ARG A 42 0.56 -5.78 0.46
C ARG A 42 -0.15 -7.06 0.91
N ARG A 43 0.64 -8.10 1.24
CA ARG A 43 0.16 -9.48 1.45
C ARG A 43 -0.22 -9.80 2.87
N GLU A 44 0.61 -9.41 3.82
CA GLU A 44 0.62 -9.94 5.19
C GLU A 44 0.23 -8.91 6.23
N SER A 45 0.43 -7.61 5.93
CA SER A 45 0.09 -6.58 6.90
C SER A 45 -1.38 -6.61 7.29
N ASN A 46 -1.61 -6.85 8.57
CA ASN A 46 -2.89 -6.65 9.24
C ASN A 46 -2.97 -5.24 9.88
N SER A 47 -1.90 -4.44 9.75
CA SER A 47 -1.73 -3.17 10.46
C SER A 47 -1.48 -1.97 9.56
N THR A 48 -2.07 -0.83 9.89
CA THR A 48 -1.74 0.50 9.37
C THR A 48 -0.70 1.16 10.27
N PHE A 49 -0.31 0.54 11.39
CA PHE A 49 0.87 0.97 12.10
C PHE A 49 2.08 0.35 11.41
N LEU A 50 2.89 1.19 10.78
CA LEU A 50 4.08 0.74 10.08
C LEU A 50 5.20 0.54 11.10
N ARG A 51 5.77 -0.66 11.11
CA ARG A 51 6.88 -1.00 11.98
C ARG A 51 7.94 -1.70 11.16
N TRP A 52 9.19 -1.32 11.41
CA TRP A 52 10.34 -1.86 10.69
C TRP A 52 10.53 -3.35 10.87
N ASN A 53 10.05 -3.93 11.97
CA ASN A 53 10.34 -5.32 12.31
C ASN A 53 9.23 -6.29 11.90
N ASP A 54 8.03 -5.80 11.60
CA ASP A 54 6.88 -6.65 11.28
C ASP A 54 7.11 -7.51 10.02
N PRO A 55 7.79 -7.03 8.95
CA PRO A 55 8.00 -7.85 7.75
C PRO A 55 8.90 -9.07 7.93
N ALA A 56 9.83 -9.02 8.88
CA ALA A 56 10.73 -10.14 9.18
C ALA A 56 11.10 -10.08 10.68
N PRO A 57 10.20 -10.52 11.57
CA PRO A 57 10.36 -10.35 13.02
C PRO A 57 11.52 -11.19 13.59
N ASP A 58 11.99 -12.19 12.86
CA ASP A 58 13.16 -13.01 13.15
C ASP A 58 14.48 -12.38 12.69
N LEU A 59 14.45 -11.44 11.73
CA LEU A 59 15.65 -10.89 11.08
C LEU A 59 15.86 -9.40 11.36
N PHE A 60 14.82 -8.59 11.19
CA PHE A 60 14.92 -7.14 11.22
C PHE A 60 15.21 -6.52 12.59
N PRO A 61 14.82 -7.12 13.74
CA PRO A 61 15.25 -6.60 15.04
C PRO A 61 16.76 -6.52 15.25
N ALA A 62 17.53 -7.39 14.58
CA ALA A 62 19.00 -7.39 14.66
C ALA A 62 19.67 -6.28 13.82
N ILE A 63 18.91 -5.63 12.94
CA ILE A 63 19.42 -4.58 12.05
C ILE A 63 19.13 -3.21 12.70
N PRO A 64 20.11 -2.29 12.78
CA PRO A 64 19.85 -0.93 13.27
C PRO A 64 18.85 -0.18 12.40
N ASP A 65 18.00 0.64 13.01
CA ASP A 65 16.99 1.42 12.29
C ASP A 65 17.61 2.42 11.29
N SER A 66 18.82 2.92 11.55
CA SER A 66 19.57 3.74 10.59
C SER A 66 19.89 2.97 9.31
N CYS A 67 20.32 1.71 9.44
CA CYS A 67 20.62 0.84 8.31
C CYS A 67 19.36 0.48 7.52
N LYS A 68 18.22 0.25 8.20
CA LYS A 68 16.92 0.04 7.52
C LYS A 68 16.47 1.26 6.72
N ARG A 69 16.68 2.48 7.27
CA ARG A 69 16.41 3.72 6.52
C ARG A 69 17.33 3.85 5.31
N ASP A 70 18.61 3.52 5.42
CA ASP A 70 19.55 3.56 4.28
C ASP A 70 19.20 2.51 3.21
N LEU A 71 18.86 1.28 3.62
CA LEU A 71 18.32 0.24 2.73
C LEU A 71 17.08 0.74 1.98
N ALA A 72 16.14 1.37 2.69
CA ALA A 72 14.94 1.92 2.09
C ALA A 72 15.25 3.05 1.10
N ASP A 73 16.14 3.99 1.47
CA ASP A 73 16.54 5.10 0.61
C ASP A 73 17.20 4.61 -0.67
N ARG A 74 18.19 3.70 -0.54
CA ARG A 74 18.89 3.09 -1.68
C ARG A 74 17.96 2.28 -2.56
N GLY A 75 17.09 1.47 -1.97
CA GLY A 75 16.13 0.66 -2.71
C GLY A 75 15.12 1.50 -3.47
N LEU A 76 14.54 2.52 -2.84
CA LEU A 76 13.61 3.44 -3.50
C LEU A 76 14.32 4.14 -4.68
N ARG A 77 15.53 4.65 -4.48
CA ARG A 77 16.35 5.26 -5.55
C ARG A 77 16.68 4.28 -6.67
N TYR A 78 17.04 3.03 -6.34
CA TYR A 78 17.30 1.97 -7.31
C TYR A 78 16.08 1.72 -8.22
N TRP A 79 14.89 1.69 -7.63
CA TRP A 79 13.62 1.53 -8.35
C TRP A 79 13.06 2.83 -8.93
N ARG A 80 13.81 3.94 -8.86
CA ARG A 80 13.41 5.29 -9.31
C ARG A 80 12.09 5.75 -8.67
N ARG A 81 11.95 5.51 -7.37
CA ARG A 81 10.81 5.93 -6.54
C ARG A 81 11.24 7.05 -5.60
N ASP A 82 10.39 8.07 -5.50
CA ASP A 82 10.64 9.21 -4.64
C ASP A 82 10.38 8.87 -3.16
N LEU A 83 11.27 9.34 -2.30
CA LEU A 83 11.09 9.25 -0.86
C LEU A 83 10.13 10.33 -0.38
N ARG A 84 9.01 9.91 0.21
CA ARG A 84 7.95 10.81 0.70
C ARG A 84 8.42 11.62 1.89
N ARG A 85 7.86 12.82 2.02
CA ARG A 85 8.15 13.76 3.11
C ARG A 85 6.83 14.26 3.70
N SER A 86 6.79 14.37 5.02
CA SER A 86 5.72 15.00 5.80
C SER A 86 6.29 16.19 6.57
N GLU A 87 5.41 16.91 7.29
CA GLU A 87 5.83 17.95 8.24
C GLU A 87 6.81 17.42 9.31
N SER A 88 6.72 16.12 9.65
CA SER A 88 7.60 15.44 10.61
C SER A 88 8.89 14.89 10.02
N GLY A 89 9.09 14.98 8.70
CA GLY A 89 10.34 14.59 8.02
C GLY A 89 10.18 13.51 6.95
N ARG A 90 11.20 12.68 6.77
CA ARG A 90 11.25 11.64 5.72
C ARG A 90 10.45 10.40 6.14
N GLU A 91 9.52 9.99 5.29
CA GLU A 91 8.54 8.93 5.54
C GLU A 91 8.95 7.61 4.86
N PHE A 92 10.05 7.01 5.31
CA PHE A 92 10.64 5.83 4.68
C PHE A 92 9.70 4.62 4.62
N LEU A 93 9.18 4.20 5.79
CA LEU A 93 8.31 3.02 5.88
C LEU A 93 7.01 3.22 5.11
N LEU A 94 6.44 4.42 5.20
CA LEU A 94 5.24 4.75 4.45
C LEU A 94 5.50 4.68 2.95
N SER A 95 6.61 5.23 2.47
CA SER A 95 6.98 5.15 1.06
C SER A 95 7.03 3.70 0.60
N VAL A 96 7.76 2.85 1.32
CA VAL A 96 7.89 1.42 0.99
C VAL A 96 6.53 0.70 1.04
N ALA A 97 5.71 0.99 2.05
CA ALA A 97 4.39 0.37 2.18
C ALA A 97 3.46 0.74 1.01
N LEU A 98 3.50 1.99 0.55
CA LEU A 98 2.68 2.45 -0.58
C LEU A 98 3.15 1.91 -1.93
N GLU A 99 4.44 1.60 -2.11
CA GLU A 99 4.90 0.87 -3.29
C GLU A 99 4.32 -0.56 -3.37
N GLY A 100 3.90 -1.13 -2.23
CA GLY A 100 3.15 -2.38 -2.18
C GLY A 100 1.68 -2.25 -2.63
N GLY A 101 1.18 -1.04 -2.83
CA GLY A 101 -0.23 -0.80 -3.10
C GLY A 101 -1.10 -1.03 -1.86
N PHE A 102 -2.38 -1.33 -2.08
CA PHE A 102 -3.35 -1.39 -0.99
C PHE A 102 -3.23 -2.70 -0.18
N PRO A 103 -3.06 -2.65 1.15
CA PRO A 103 -2.92 -3.84 1.98
C PRO A 103 -4.28 -4.57 2.13
N VAL A 104 -4.53 -5.56 1.27
CA VAL A 104 -5.83 -6.22 1.09
C VAL A 104 -6.35 -6.86 2.38
N ARG A 105 -5.47 -7.43 3.22
CA ARG A 105 -5.85 -8.04 4.50
C ARG A 105 -6.43 -7.05 5.50
N ILE A 106 -6.12 -5.76 5.37
CA ILE A 106 -6.70 -4.71 6.23
C ILE A 106 -8.20 -4.53 5.92
N LEU A 107 -8.63 -4.79 4.68
CA LEU A 107 -10.04 -4.71 4.29
C LEU A 107 -10.84 -5.91 4.78
N SER A 108 -10.27 -7.12 4.71
CA SER A 108 -10.97 -8.37 4.99
C SER A 108 -11.06 -8.70 6.49
N SER A 109 -10.09 -8.27 7.30
CA SER A 109 -9.99 -8.71 8.71
C SER A 109 -10.89 -7.96 9.70
N GLY A 110 -11.75 -7.03 9.27
CA GLY A 110 -12.60 -6.22 10.17
C GLY A 110 -11.82 -5.28 11.11
N ALA A 111 -10.49 -5.38 11.16
CA ALA A 111 -9.60 -4.74 12.11
C ALA A 111 -9.58 -3.21 12.01
N ARG A 112 -10.16 -2.62 10.95
CA ARG A 112 -10.23 -1.16 10.79
C ARG A 112 -11.51 -0.68 10.14
N ALA A 113 -12.51 -0.44 10.99
CA ALA A 113 -13.75 0.22 10.59
C ALA A 113 -13.49 1.53 9.84
N TRP A 114 -12.60 2.41 10.34
CA TRP A 114 -12.39 3.74 9.77
C TRP A 114 -11.98 3.74 8.29
N LEU A 115 -11.11 2.82 7.84
CA LEU A 115 -10.61 2.80 6.45
C LEU A 115 -11.71 2.31 5.50
N ARG A 116 -12.41 1.26 5.92
CA ARG A 116 -13.59 0.77 5.21
C ARG A 116 -14.68 1.84 5.17
N ASP A 117 -14.91 2.55 6.27
CA ASP A 117 -15.94 3.57 6.37
C ASP A 117 -15.57 4.80 5.52
N TYR A 118 -14.27 5.16 5.44
CA TYR A 118 -13.75 6.18 4.54
C TYR A 118 -13.98 5.80 3.06
N LEU A 119 -13.52 4.62 2.63
CA LEU A 119 -13.75 4.13 1.26
C LEU A 119 -15.25 4.06 0.91
N ARG A 120 -16.08 3.58 1.84
CA ARG A 120 -17.55 3.56 1.65
C ARG A 120 -18.14 4.96 1.57
N SER A 121 -17.61 5.94 2.30
CA SER A 121 -18.05 7.34 2.20
C SER A 121 -17.79 7.88 0.81
N ILE A 122 -16.56 7.73 0.31
CA ILE A 122 -16.17 8.18 -1.04
C ILE A 122 -17.03 7.51 -2.10
N MET A 123 -17.15 6.17 -2.06
CA MET A 123 -17.98 5.43 -3.02
C MET A 123 -19.44 5.89 -3.01
N ARG A 124 -20.05 6.06 -1.83
CA ARG A 124 -21.45 6.51 -1.73
C ARG A 124 -21.63 7.89 -2.33
N ARG A 125 -20.72 8.81 -2.05
CA ARG A 125 -20.76 10.17 -2.60
C ARG A 125 -20.52 10.18 -4.11
N ALA A 126 -19.53 9.42 -4.60
CA ALA A 126 -19.26 9.30 -6.03
C ALA A 126 -20.48 8.76 -6.80
N ILE A 127 -21.15 7.73 -6.26
CA ILE A 127 -22.38 7.17 -6.85
C ILE A 127 -23.52 8.19 -6.81
N ALA A 128 -23.74 8.85 -5.66
CA ALA A 128 -24.83 9.82 -5.50
C ALA A 128 -24.66 11.02 -6.42
N SER A 129 -23.43 11.49 -6.60
CA SER A 129 -23.07 12.62 -7.46
C SER A 129 -22.86 12.23 -8.93
N ARG A 130 -22.93 10.93 -9.28
CA ARG A 130 -22.67 10.40 -10.64
C ARG A 130 -21.33 10.87 -11.21
N VAL A 131 -20.32 10.79 -10.37
CA VAL A 131 -18.94 11.11 -10.76
C VAL A 131 -18.39 10.03 -11.68
N ASP A 132 -17.72 10.45 -12.76
CA ASP A 132 -17.15 9.55 -13.77
C ASP A 132 -15.64 9.70 -13.95
N THR A 133 -15.01 10.70 -13.32
CA THR A 133 -13.56 10.92 -13.42
C THR A 133 -12.81 10.68 -12.12
N LEU A 134 -11.56 10.21 -12.22
CA LEU A 134 -10.67 10.08 -11.06
C LEU A 134 -10.51 11.39 -10.28
N GLN A 135 -10.46 12.53 -10.99
CA GLN A 135 -10.26 13.84 -10.38
C GLN A 135 -11.40 14.23 -9.44
N GLU A 136 -12.64 14.01 -9.85
CA GLU A 136 -13.82 14.25 -9.01
C GLU A 136 -13.89 13.27 -7.83
N ILE A 137 -13.45 12.01 -8.00
CA ILE A 137 -13.33 11.06 -6.89
C ILE A 137 -12.28 11.54 -5.89
N LEU A 138 -11.16 12.09 -6.38
CA LEU A 138 -10.09 12.64 -5.55
C LEU A 138 -10.57 13.85 -4.74
N GLU A 139 -11.36 14.74 -5.33
CA GLU A 139 -11.97 15.87 -4.63
C GLU A 139 -12.87 15.41 -3.48
N ILE A 140 -13.73 14.41 -3.73
CA ILE A 140 -14.53 13.78 -2.67
C ILE A 140 -13.62 13.17 -1.60
N ALA A 141 -12.56 12.47 -1.98
CA ALA A 141 -11.65 11.83 -1.04
C ALA A 141 -10.91 12.84 -0.15
N GLU A 142 -10.50 13.99 -0.70
CA GLU A 142 -9.89 15.08 0.05
C GLU A 142 -10.86 15.74 1.04
N GLU A 143 -12.11 15.97 0.64
CA GLU A 143 -13.13 16.49 1.55
C GLU A 143 -13.42 15.53 2.71
N GLU A 144 -13.38 14.23 2.44
CA GLU A 144 -13.62 13.18 3.44
C GLU A 144 -12.35 12.84 4.26
N ARG A 145 -11.20 13.44 3.95
CA ARG A 145 -9.87 13.11 4.54
C ARG A 145 -9.88 13.16 6.07
N GLY A 146 -10.69 14.03 6.66
CA GLY A 146 -10.85 14.16 8.11
C GLY A 146 -11.31 12.88 8.81
N ARG A 147 -11.92 11.92 8.10
CA ARG A 147 -12.30 10.60 8.65
C ARG A 147 -11.14 9.67 8.88
N MET A 148 -10.01 9.93 8.23
CA MET A 148 -8.83 9.10 8.34
C MET A 148 -8.03 9.45 9.59
N ARG A 149 -7.22 8.51 10.06
CA ARG A 149 -6.23 8.80 11.10
C ARG A 149 -5.22 9.81 10.58
N LYS A 150 -4.79 10.75 11.43
CA LYS A 150 -3.81 11.80 11.06
C LYS A 150 -2.60 11.27 10.30
N SER A 151 -2.04 10.13 10.73
CA SER A 151 -0.88 9.52 10.08
C SER A 151 -1.12 9.03 8.66
N TYR A 152 -2.37 9.02 8.17
CA TYR A 152 -2.79 8.60 6.83
C TYR A 152 -3.33 9.76 5.99
N GLN A 153 -3.49 10.97 6.54
CA GLN A 153 -4.09 12.13 5.87
C GLN A 153 -3.14 12.80 4.87
N HIS A 154 -2.29 12.05 4.19
CA HIS A 154 -1.35 12.55 3.18
C HIS A 154 -1.89 12.28 1.77
N ALA A 155 -1.61 13.20 0.86
CA ALA A 155 -2.17 13.22 -0.50
C ALA A 155 -2.01 11.89 -1.25
N ASP A 156 -0.86 11.22 -1.12
CA ASP A 156 -0.61 9.95 -1.82
C ASP A 156 -1.55 8.81 -1.38
N PHE A 157 -1.92 8.76 -0.10
CA PHE A 157 -2.84 7.73 0.38
C PHE A 157 -4.29 8.08 0.01
N VAL A 158 -4.63 9.37 0.00
CA VAL A 158 -5.91 9.85 -0.54
C VAL A 158 -6.02 9.49 -2.03
N ALA A 159 -4.96 9.71 -2.80
CA ALA A 159 -4.88 9.31 -4.22
C ALA A 159 -5.01 7.79 -4.39
N LEU A 160 -4.27 6.99 -3.60
CA LEU A 160 -4.39 5.52 -3.63
C LEU A 160 -5.81 5.04 -3.30
N CYS A 161 -6.48 5.66 -2.32
CA CYS A 161 -7.87 5.37 -2.01
C CYS A 161 -8.81 5.75 -3.16
N SER A 162 -8.55 6.87 -3.84
CA SER A 162 -9.34 7.35 -4.97
C SER A 162 -9.22 6.41 -6.17
N GLU A 163 -8.00 5.99 -6.51
CA GLU A 163 -7.74 4.99 -7.54
C GLU A 163 -8.45 3.66 -7.22
N LEU A 164 -8.39 3.19 -5.97
CA LEU A 164 -9.10 1.98 -5.57
C LEU A 164 -10.61 2.13 -5.75
N VAL A 165 -11.19 3.28 -5.36
CA VAL A 165 -12.62 3.54 -5.52
C VAL A 165 -13.02 3.59 -6.99
N GLU A 166 -12.23 4.23 -7.84
CA GLU A 166 -12.45 4.25 -9.30
C GLU A 166 -12.52 2.82 -9.85
N ARG A 167 -11.54 1.97 -9.53
CA ARG A 167 -11.53 0.56 -9.98
C ARG A 167 -12.72 -0.24 -9.47
N LEU A 168 -13.16 0.00 -8.22
CA LEU A 168 -14.35 -0.65 -7.68
C LEU A 168 -15.63 -0.20 -8.39
N LEU A 169 -15.73 1.07 -8.78
CA LEU A 169 -16.85 1.59 -9.56
C LEU A 169 -16.86 1.04 -10.98
N ASP A 170 -15.70 0.92 -11.64
CA ASP A 170 -15.55 0.26 -12.95
C ASP A 170 -16.04 -1.20 -12.92
N LEU A 171 -15.59 -1.96 -11.93
CA LEU A 171 -16.01 -3.36 -11.74
C LEU A 171 -17.52 -3.47 -11.50
N ARG A 172 -18.07 -2.56 -10.70
CA ARG A 172 -19.50 -2.50 -10.45
C ARG A 172 -20.29 -2.22 -11.73
N ARG A 173 -19.89 -1.21 -12.51
CA ARG A 173 -20.53 -0.88 -13.80
C ARG A 173 -20.49 -2.05 -14.77
N SER A 174 -19.36 -2.74 -14.83
CA SER A 174 -19.18 -3.93 -15.68
C SER A 174 -20.14 -5.06 -15.26
N ALA A 175 -20.26 -5.34 -13.97
CA ALA A 175 -21.18 -6.34 -13.44
C ALA A 175 -22.66 -5.96 -13.64
N GLU A 176 -23.02 -4.68 -13.51
CA GLU A 176 -24.37 -4.18 -13.77
C GLU A 176 -24.73 -4.29 -15.27
N ALA A 177 -23.77 -4.04 -16.17
CA ALA A 177 -23.97 -4.21 -17.62
C ALA A 177 -24.16 -5.69 -18.01
N GLU A 178 -23.39 -6.60 -17.43
CA GLU A 178 -23.52 -8.06 -17.64
C GLU A 178 -24.83 -8.60 -17.08
N GLY A 179 -25.22 -8.17 -15.87
CA GLY A 179 -26.49 -8.54 -15.23
C GLY A 179 -27.73 -7.99 -15.95
N GLY A 180 -27.63 -6.79 -16.55
CA GLY A 180 -28.68 -6.20 -17.38
C GLY A 180 -28.89 -6.92 -18.70
N ALA A 181 -27.82 -7.46 -19.31
CA ALA A 181 -27.90 -8.22 -20.56
C ALA A 181 -28.55 -9.62 -20.37
N GLY A 182 -28.45 -10.21 -19.18
CA GLY A 182 -29.06 -11.50 -18.84
C GLY A 182 -30.60 -11.46 -18.67
N ASN A 183 -31.18 -10.29 -18.47
CA ASN A 183 -32.62 -10.14 -18.13
C ASN A 183 -33.52 -9.81 -19.35
N VAL A 184 -32.98 -9.80 -20.58
CA VAL A 184 -33.71 -9.44 -21.81
C VAL A 184 -34.13 -10.65 -22.66
N ARG A 185 -33.94 -11.89 -22.16
CA ARG A 185 -34.38 -13.11 -22.87
C ARG A 185 -35.37 -13.92 -22.02
N ASN A 186 -36.59 -13.41 -21.92
CA ASN A 186 -37.81 -14.22 -21.75
C ASN A 186 -39.03 -13.32 -21.96
N SER A 187 -39.47 -13.20 -23.21
CA SER A 187 -40.80 -12.75 -23.60
C SER A 187 -41.22 -13.51 -24.85
#